data_AF-A0A2V9C7R9-F1
#
_entry.id   AF-A0A2V9C7R9-F1
#
_cell.length_a   1.000
_cell.length_b   1.000
_cell.length_c   1.000
_cell.angle_alpha   90.00
_cell.angle_beta   90.00
_cell.angle_gamma   90.00
#
_symmetry.space_group_name_H-M   'P 1'
#
loop_
_entity.id
_entity.type
_entity.pdbx_description
1 polymer ?
#
loop_
_entity_poly.entity_id
_entity_poly.type
_entity_poly.pdbx_seq_one_letter_code
_entity_poly.pdbx_strand_id
1 'polypeptide(L)'
;MLHIMGDLNESNKRLTNHRKAMLHILADYEQDRRRLARQSERLDNSRRALLHILQGSHKDNQRLEVSRKAMIHIMGDLQETTAEIQRREQELREKQEQLVQAGKLATLGELTTGVAHELNNPLNNIGLFVANAIDLLELGVGNREQIGSELRHAMQQVRKASEIISHLRTFGRAAAVSREPVCLRQVIDRALSLMQEQLRLREIEVTV
;
A
#
# COMPACT_ATOMS: atom_id res chain seq x y z
N MET A 1 41.74 -112.61 30.72
CA MET A 1 40.38 -112.30 30.23
C MET A 1 39.73 -111.09 30.93
N LEU A 2 39.86 -110.92 32.26
CA LEU A 2 39.28 -109.78 32.99
C LEU A 2 39.80 -108.39 32.56
N HIS A 3 41.06 -108.28 32.10
CA HIS A 3 41.66 -107.00 31.69
C HIS A 3 41.11 -106.47 30.35
N ILE A 4 40.94 -107.36 29.36
CA ILE A 4 40.43 -107.01 28.02
C ILE A 4 38.98 -106.53 28.07
N MET A 5 38.14 -107.11 28.95
CA MET A 5 36.76 -106.62 29.15
C MET A 5 36.71 -105.28 29.91
N GLY A 6 37.67 -105.00 30.78
CA GLY A 6 37.81 -103.69 31.43
C GLY A 6 38.14 -102.59 30.41
N ASP A 7 39.12 -102.84 29.54
CA ASP A 7 39.53 -101.93 28.47
C ASP A 7 38.41 -101.71 27.44
N LEU A 8 37.68 -102.78 27.08
CA LEU A 8 36.55 -102.67 26.15
C LEU A 8 35.41 -101.82 26.74
N ASN A 9 35.11 -102.00 28.02
CA ASN A 9 34.09 -101.23 28.73
C ASN A 9 34.50 -99.76 28.90
N GLU A 10 35.77 -99.50 29.19
CA GLU A 10 36.30 -98.14 29.29
C GLU A 10 36.31 -97.42 27.93
N SER A 11 36.68 -98.14 26.86
CA SER A 11 36.63 -97.63 25.49
C SER A 11 35.19 -97.33 25.06
N ASN A 12 34.21 -98.18 25.40
CA ASN A 12 32.79 -97.94 25.12
C ASN A 12 32.24 -96.72 25.89
N LYS A 13 32.68 -96.55 27.14
CA LYS A 13 32.33 -95.37 27.96
C LYS A 13 32.91 -94.08 27.35
N ARG A 14 34.16 -94.13 26.86
CA ARG A 14 34.79 -93.01 26.13
C ARG A 14 34.05 -92.68 24.83
N LEU A 15 33.67 -93.69 24.05
CA LEU A 15 32.90 -93.51 22.80
C LEU A 15 31.52 -92.88 23.08
N THR A 16 30.86 -93.33 24.16
CA THR A 16 29.57 -92.80 24.59
C THR A 16 29.67 -91.33 25.02
N ASN A 17 30.72 -90.98 25.77
CA ASN A 17 31.00 -89.59 26.15
C ASN A 17 31.33 -88.72 24.93
N HIS A 18 32.10 -89.24 23.97
CA HIS A 18 32.43 -88.53 22.73
C HIS A 18 31.17 -88.29 21.87
N ARG A 19 30.30 -89.29 21.77
CA ARG A 19 29.01 -89.18 21.07
C ARG A 19 28.10 -88.16 21.75
N LYS A 20 28.06 -88.13 23.09
CA LYS A 20 27.31 -87.13 23.86
C LYS A 20 27.85 -85.71 23.64
N ALA A 21 29.18 -85.52 23.63
CA ALA A 21 29.81 -84.23 23.35
C ALA A 21 29.50 -83.76 21.91
N MET A 22 29.57 -84.65 20.93
CA MET A 22 29.24 -84.35 19.53
C MET A 22 27.77 -83.95 19.35
N LEU A 23 26.84 -84.62 20.05
CA LEU A 23 25.43 -84.25 20.06
C LEU A 23 25.19 -82.86 20.66
N HIS A 24 25.91 -82.50 21.73
CA HIS A 24 25.83 -81.15 22.30
C HIS A 24 26.34 -80.08 21.33
N ILE A 25 27.48 -80.30 20.67
CA ILE A 25 28.02 -79.36 19.68
C ILE A 25 27.07 -79.18 18.48
N LEU A 26 26.48 -80.27 17.99
CA LEU A 26 25.48 -80.20 16.91
C LEU A 26 24.22 -79.45 17.34
N ALA A 27 23.76 -79.63 18.58
CA ALA A 27 22.63 -78.90 19.14
C ALA A 27 22.92 -77.39 19.27
N ASP A 28 24.10 -77.02 19.77
CA ASP A 28 24.54 -75.63 19.87
C ASP A 28 24.67 -74.99 18.47
N TYR A 29 25.25 -75.71 17.50
CA TYR A 29 25.34 -75.26 16.11
C TYR A 29 23.95 -75.04 15.48
N GLU A 30 23.00 -75.96 15.69
CA GLU A 30 21.63 -75.78 15.23
C GLU A 30 20.95 -74.57 15.88
N GLN A 31 21.19 -74.35 17.18
CA GLN A 31 20.64 -73.22 17.91
C GLN A 31 21.19 -71.89 17.38
N ASP A 32 22.50 -71.79 17.16
CA ASP A 32 23.14 -70.61 16.56
C ASP A 32 22.66 -70.38 15.13
N ARG A 33 22.50 -71.43 14.32
CA ARG A 33 21.94 -71.32 12.97
C ARG A 33 20.52 -70.76 12.99
N ARG A 34 19.67 -71.22 13.92
CA ARG A 34 18.30 -70.70 14.11
C ARG A 34 18.32 -69.25 14.60
N ARG A 35 19.28 -68.87 15.46
CA ARG A 35 19.46 -67.51 15.95
C ARG A 35 19.84 -66.55 14.83
N LEU A 36 20.82 -66.93 14.00
CA LEU A 36 21.25 -66.16 12.83
C LEU A 36 20.12 -65.98 11.81
N ALA A 37 19.34 -67.04 11.55
CA ALA A 37 18.17 -66.95 10.66
C ALA A 37 17.15 -65.92 11.16
N ARG A 38 16.80 -65.93 12.46
CA ARG A 38 15.90 -64.93 13.06
C ARG A 38 16.47 -63.52 13.02
N GLN A 39 17.78 -63.36 13.20
CA GLN A 39 18.43 -62.06 13.10
C GLN A 39 18.41 -61.51 11.67
N SER A 40 18.68 -62.37 10.68
CA SER A 40 18.57 -62.03 9.26
C SER A 40 17.16 -61.57 8.90
N GLU A 41 16.14 -62.30 9.36
CA GLU A 41 14.74 -61.94 9.12
C GLU A 41 14.35 -60.60 9.76
N ARG A 42 14.82 -60.33 10.98
CA ARG A 42 14.63 -59.03 11.64
C ARG A 42 15.30 -57.89 10.89
N LEU A 43 16.51 -58.09 10.39
CA LEU A 43 17.23 -57.10 9.59
C LEU A 43 16.50 -56.84 8.26
N ASP A 44 16.02 -57.88 7.58
CA ASP A 44 15.23 -57.74 6.35
C ASP A 44 13.90 -57.02 6.58
N ASN A 45 13.21 -57.30 7.69
CA ASN A 45 12.00 -56.59 8.08
C ASN A 45 12.28 -55.11 8.37
N SER A 46 13.34 -54.82 9.11
CA SER A 46 13.76 -53.45 9.41
C SER A 46 14.16 -52.68 8.15
N ARG A 47 14.91 -53.34 7.25
CA ARG A 47 15.30 -52.78 5.95
C ARG A 47 14.07 -52.45 5.10
N ARG A 48 13.08 -53.35 5.02
CA ARG A 48 11.83 -53.11 4.28
C ARG A 48 11.05 -51.93 4.85
N ALA A 49 10.94 -51.82 6.17
CA ALA A 49 10.28 -50.69 6.82
C ALA A 49 10.98 -49.35 6.51
N LEU A 50 12.31 -49.30 6.60
CA LEU A 50 13.09 -48.09 6.26
C LEU A 50 12.94 -47.69 4.80
N LEU A 51 12.96 -48.64 3.87
CA LEU A 51 12.74 -48.37 2.45
C LEU A 51 11.35 -47.76 2.21
N HIS A 52 10.31 -48.28 2.87
CA HIS A 52 8.96 -47.73 2.76
C HIS A 52 8.89 -46.29 3.28
N ILE A 53 9.52 -45.97 4.42
CA ILE A 53 9.57 -44.61 4.97
C ILE A 53 10.31 -43.66 4.03
N LEU A 54 11.48 -44.07 3.52
CA LEU A 54 12.27 -43.26 2.57
C LEU A 54 11.49 -42.97 1.28
N GLN A 55 10.77 -43.98 0.75
CA GLN A 55 9.92 -43.79 -0.41
C GLN A 55 8.76 -42.83 -0.14
N GLY A 56 8.13 -42.91 1.04
CA GLY A 56 7.09 -41.97 1.47
C GLY A 56 7.63 -40.54 1.55
N SER A 57 8.72 -40.35 2.29
CA SER A 57 9.38 -39.03 2.43
C SER A 57 9.83 -38.44 1.09
N HIS A 58 10.35 -39.27 0.18
CA HIS A 58 10.73 -38.81 -1.15
C HIS A 58 9.52 -38.30 -1.96
N LYS A 59 8.39 -39.02 -1.92
CA LYS A 59 7.14 -38.58 -2.56
C LYS A 59 6.62 -37.28 -1.97
N ASP A 60 6.68 -37.13 -0.64
CA ASP A 60 6.22 -35.90 0.03
C ASP A 60 7.12 -34.71 -0.32
N ASN A 61 8.44 -34.90 -0.36
CA ASN A 61 9.37 -33.86 -0.82
C ASN A 61 9.12 -33.45 -2.27
N GLN A 62 8.83 -34.40 -3.17
CA GLN A 62 8.47 -34.08 -4.55
C GLN A 62 7.17 -33.25 -4.63
N ARG A 63 6.15 -33.60 -3.83
CA ARG A 63 4.90 -32.82 -3.75
C ARG A 63 5.14 -31.41 -3.22
N LEU A 64 5.97 -31.26 -2.20
CA LEU A 64 6.36 -29.95 -1.65
C LEU A 64 7.09 -29.11 -2.69
N GLU A 65 8.00 -29.69 -3.47
CA GLU A 65 8.69 -28.97 -4.55
C GLU A 65 7.74 -28.47 -5.63
N VAL A 66 6.75 -29.29 -6.03
CA VAL A 66 5.72 -28.86 -7.00
C VAL A 66 4.87 -27.73 -6.43
N SER A 67 4.40 -27.86 -5.18
CA SER A 67 3.62 -26.82 -4.51
C SER A 67 4.41 -25.51 -4.35
N ARG A 68 5.70 -25.61 -3.99
CA ARG A 68 6.60 -24.47 -3.86
C ARG A 68 6.78 -23.74 -5.20
N LYS A 69 6.98 -24.47 -6.29
CA LYS A 69 7.07 -23.87 -7.63
C LYS A 69 5.80 -23.12 -8.01
N ALA A 70 4.63 -23.72 -7.77
CA ALA A 70 3.35 -23.05 -8.01
C ALA A 70 3.19 -21.78 -7.16
N MET A 71 3.59 -21.82 -5.89
CA MET A 71 3.52 -20.65 -5.01
C MET A 71 4.44 -19.53 -5.46
N ILE A 72 5.65 -19.84 -5.95
CA ILE A 72 6.56 -18.83 -6.52
C ILE A 72 5.93 -18.15 -7.74
N HIS A 73 5.26 -18.90 -8.62
CA HIS A 73 4.57 -18.32 -9.78
C HIS A 73 3.44 -17.40 -9.34
N ILE A 74 2.57 -17.85 -8.44
CA ILE A 74 1.47 -17.03 -7.91
C ILE A 74 1.98 -15.76 -7.22
N MET A 75 3.06 -15.86 -6.44
CA MET A 75 3.67 -14.68 -5.81
C MET A 75 4.21 -13.69 -6.84
N GLY A 76 4.81 -14.18 -7.93
CA GLY A 76 5.25 -13.34 -9.05
C GLY A 76 4.08 -12.60 -9.69
N ASP A 77 3.03 -13.32 -10.07
CA ASP A 77 1.82 -12.74 -10.68
C ASP A 77 1.15 -11.72 -9.75
N LEU A 78 1.12 -12.00 -8.45
CA LEU A 78 0.57 -11.10 -7.45
C LEU A 78 1.40 -9.81 -7.31
N GLN A 79 2.73 -9.93 -7.33
CA GLN A 79 3.62 -8.77 -7.30
C GLN A 79 3.44 -7.89 -8.54
N GLU A 80 3.35 -8.49 -9.72
CA GLU A 80 3.11 -7.77 -10.98
C GLU A 80 1.75 -7.07 -10.96
N THR A 81 0.69 -7.78 -10.57
CA THR A 81 -0.67 -7.22 -10.45
C THR A 81 -0.70 -6.06 -9.45
N THR A 82 -0.03 -6.21 -8.31
CA THR A 82 0.04 -5.16 -7.28
C THR A 82 0.76 -3.92 -7.81
N ALA A 83 1.88 -4.10 -8.51
CA ALA A 83 2.61 -2.99 -9.11
C ALA A 83 1.78 -2.27 -10.19
N GLU A 84 1.02 -3.02 -10.99
CA GLU A 84 0.12 -2.45 -11.98
C GLU A 84 -1.02 -1.66 -11.35
N ILE A 85 -1.65 -2.18 -10.29
CA ILE A 85 -2.68 -1.47 -9.53
C ILE A 85 -2.11 -0.15 -8.97
N GLN A 86 -0.94 -0.18 -8.34
CA GLN A 86 -0.31 1.03 -7.79
C GLN A 86 -0.04 2.08 -8.88
N ARG A 87 0.44 1.66 -10.06
CA ARG A 87 0.62 2.56 -11.20
C ARG A 87 -0.70 3.17 -11.64
N ARG A 88 -1.75 2.36 -11.80
CA ARG A 88 -3.08 2.82 -12.20
C ARG A 88 -3.70 3.78 -11.17
N GLU A 89 -3.52 3.52 -9.88
CA GLU A 89 -3.97 4.43 -8.82
C GLU A 89 -3.27 5.78 -8.89
N GLN A 90 -1.94 5.79 -9.13
CA GLN A 90 -1.19 7.02 -9.29
C GLN A 90 -1.65 7.81 -10.54
N GLU A 91 -1.81 7.15 -11.68
CA GLU A 91 -2.32 7.78 -12.90
C GLU A 91 -3.75 8.33 -12.71
N LEU A 92 -4.61 7.60 -12.00
CA LEU A 92 -5.97 8.04 -11.70
C LEU A 92 -5.95 9.30 -10.84
N ARG A 93 -5.06 9.35 -9.82
CA ARG A 93 -4.90 10.50 -8.94
C ARG A 93 -4.45 11.74 -9.71
N GLU A 94 -3.46 11.59 -10.59
CA GLU A 94 -2.97 12.68 -11.45
C GLU A 94 -4.06 13.20 -12.37
N LYS A 95 -4.85 12.31 -13.00
CA LYS A 95 -5.99 12.70 -13.84
C LYS A 95 -7.09 13.40 -13.05
N GLN A 96 -7.37 12.97 -11.82
CA GLN A 96 -8.34 13.65 -10.95
C GLN A 96 -7.89 15.07 -10.60
N GLU A 97 -6.60 15.27 -10.29
CA GLU A 97 -6.05 16.60 -10.04
C GLU A 97 -6.16 17.50 -11.27
N GLN A 98 -5.89 16.95 -12.47
CA GLN A 98 -6.08 17.66 -13.74
C GLN A 98 -7.55 18.02 -13.99
N LEU A 99 -8.49 17.12 -13.72
CA LEU A 99 -9.93 17.38 -13.86
C LEU A 99 -10.40 18.48 -12.89
N VAL A 100 -9.94 18.46 -11.65
CA VAL A 100 -10.23 19.52 -10.67
C VAL A 100 -9.70 20.88 -11.17
N GLN A 101 -8.48 20.90 -11.71
CA GLN A 101 -7.89 22.13 -12.27
C GLN A 101 -8.66 22.62 -13.50
N ALA A 102 -9.05 21.72 -14.41
CA ALA A 102 -9.88 22.04 -15.56
C ALA A 102 -11.25 22.59 -15.14
N GLY A 103 -11.88 21.99 -14.12
CA GLY A 103 -13.12 22.47 -13.54
C GLY A 103 -12.99 23.89 -12.97
N LYS A 104 -11.93 24.17 -12.20
CA LYS A 104 -11.65 25.52 -11.69
C LYS A 104 -11.53 26.55 -12.81
N LEU A 105 -10.81 26.21 -13.89
CA LEU A 105 -10.64 27.10 -15.04
C LEU A 105 -11.94 27.29 -15.83
N ALA A 106 -12.75 26.24 -15.98
CA ALA A 106 -14.07 26.33 -16.62
C ALA A 106 -15.01 27.24 -15.84
N THR A 107 -15.09 27.08 -14.51
CA THR A 107 -15.87 27.97 -13.63
C THR A 107 -15.35 29.40 -13.71
N LEU A 108 -14.03 29.62 -13.73
CA LEU A 108 -13.46 30.96 -13.93
C LEU A 108 -13.90 31.57 -15.28
N GLY A 109 -13.93 30.75 -16.33
CA GLY A 109 -14.44 31.10 -17.66
C GLY A 109 -15.91 31.53 -17.64
N GLU A 110 -16.78 30.72 -17.02
CA GLU A 110 -18.21 31.06 -16.86
C GLU A 110 -18.42 32.34 -16.04
N LEU A 111 -17.60 32.53 -15.00
CA LEU A 111 -17.64 33.70 -14.14
C LEU A 111 -16.96 34.93 -14.77
N THR A 112 -16.30 34.80 -15.92
CA THR A 112 -15.48 35.88 -16.52
C THR A 112 -16.31 37.12 -16.78
N THR A 113 -17.54 37.00 -17.26
CA THR A 113 -18.43 38.16 -17.47
C THR A 113 -18.75 38.89 -16.16
N GLY A 114 -19.08 38.15 -15.09
CA GLY A 114 -19.37 38.74 -13.78
C GLY A 114 -18.14 39.39 -13.14
N VAL A 115 -17.00 38.72 -13.24
CA VAL A 115 -15.71 39.21 -12.76
C VAL A 115 -15.25 40.46 -13.52
N ALA A 116 -15.43 40.48 -14.84
CA ALA A 116 -15.11 41.65 -15.65
C ALA A 116 -15.98 42.84 -15.27
N HIS A 117 -17.28 42.63 -15.02
CA HIS A 117 -18.15 43.68 -14.50
C HIS A 117 -17.72 44.14 -13.11
N GLU A 118 -17.37 43.22 -12.22
CA GLU A 118 -16.94 43.55 -10.86
C GLU A 118 -15.59 44.28 -10.83
N LEU A 119 -14.69 44.01 -11.79
CA LEU A 119 -13.44 44.74 -12.00
C LEU A 119 -13.65 46.11 -12.65
N ASN A 120 -14.58 46.22 -13.61
CA ASN A 120 -14.88 47.48 -14.26
C ASN A 120 -15.47 48.51 -13.28
N ASN A 121 -16.21 48.07 -12.26
CA ASN A 121 -16.79 48.96 -11.25
C ASN A 121 -15.74 49.81 -10.50
N PRO A 122 -14.74 49.24 -9.79
CA PRO A 122 -13.71 50.03 -9.14
C PRO A 122 -12.89 50.83 -10.14
N LEU A 123 -12.63 50.32 -11.35
CA LEU A 123 -11.90 51.06 -12.39
C LEU A 123 -12.63 52.34 -12.82
N ASN A 124 -13.93 52.26 -13.07
CA ASN A 124 -14.74 53.44 -13.37
C ASN A 124 -14.77 54.44 -12.21
N ASN A 125 -14.91 53.95 -10.98
CA ASN A 125 -14.92 54.81 -9.80
C ASN A 125 -13.56 55.49 -9.57
N ILE A 126 -12.44 54.81 -9.84
CA ILE A 126 -11.10 55.43 -9.82
C ILE A 126 -11.07 56.59 -10.82
N GLY A 127 -11.51 56.35 -12.05
CA GLY A 127 -11.57 57.38 -13.09
C GLY A 127 -12.42 58.58 -12.65
N LEU A 128 -13.60 58.34 -12.06
CA LEU A 128 -14.49 59.38 -11.57
C LEU A 128 -13.85 60.22 -10.45
N PHE A 129 -13.31 59.58 -9.41
CA PHE A 129 -12.69 60.31 -8.29
C PHE A 129 -11.45 61.08 -8.73
N VAL A 130 -10.65 60.54 -9.65
CA VAL A 130 -9.50 61.24 -10.20
C VAL A 130 -9.95 62.43 -11.07
N ALA A 131 -10.97 62.26 -11.91
CA ALA A 131 -11.53 63.35 -12.71
C ALA A 131 -12.08 64.47 -11.81
N ASN A 132 -12.85 64.15 -10.79
CA ASN A 132 -13.35 65.13 -9.81
C ASN A 132 -12.20 65.89 -9.13
N ALA A 133 -11.14 65.19 -8.74
CA ALA A 133 -9.97 65.83 -8.13
C ALA A 133 -9.28 66.81 -9.10
N ILE A 134 -9.20 66.47 -10.39
CA ILE A 134 -8.67 67.34 -11.45
C ILE A 134 -9.59 68.55 -11.65
N ASP A 135 -10.90 68.35 -11.78
CA ASP A 135 -11.87 69.44 -11.95
C ASP A 135 -11.83 70.43 -10.78
N LEU A 136 -11.74 69.92 -9.55
CA LEU A 136 -11.59 70.73 -8.34
C LEU A 136 -10.32 71.59 -8.35
N LEU A 137 -9.23 71.07 -8.91
CA LEU A 137 -7.96 71.78 -9.08
C LEU A 137 -8.03 72.83 -10.19
N GLU A 138 -8.56 72.46 -11.36
CA GLU A 138 -8.63 73.34 -12.54
C GLU A 138 -9.59 74.52 -12.35
N LEU A 139 -10.74 74.28 -11.70
CA LEU A 139 -11.72 75.31 -11.40
C LEU A 139 -11.32 76.20 -10.21
N GLY A 140 -10.27 75.83 -9.45
CA GLY A 140 -9.82 76.58 -8.28
C GLY A 140 -10.83 76.62 -7.12
N VAL A 141 -11.83 75.73 -7.13
CA VAL A 141 -12.92 75.68 -6.13
C VAL A 141 -12.67 74.64 -5.04
N GLY A 142 -11.75 73.70 -5.25
CA GLY A 142 -11.43 72.65 -4.27
C GLY A 142 -10.34 73.05 -3.28
N ASN A 143 -10.58 72.79 -1.99
CA ASN A 143 -9.52 72.87 -0.98
C ASN A 143 -8.68 71.59 -0.92
N ARG A 144 -7.51 71.65 -0.27
CA ARG A 144 -6.58 70.52 -0.12
C ARG A 144 -7.24 69.28 0.50
N GLU A 145 -8.21 69.46 1.39
CA GLU A 145 -8.88 68.38 2.08
C GLU A 145 -9.84 67.63 1.16
N GLN A 146 -10.62 68.35 0.34
CA GLN A 146 -11.53 67.80 -0.66
C GLN A 146 -10.78 67.01 -1.72
N ILE A 147 -9.73 67.59 -2.31
CA ILE A 147 -8.88 66.90 -3.30
C ILE A 147 -8.24 65.66 -2.67
N GLY A 148 -7.73 65.78 -1.44
CA GLY A 148 -7.18 64.64 -0.71
C GLY A 148 -8.21 63.54 -0.44
N SER A 149 -9.49 63.90 -0.24
CA SER A 149 -10.58 62.95 -0.06
C SER A 149 -10.88 62.15 -1.33
N GLU A 150 -11.00 62.83 -2.47
CA GLU A 150 -11.20 62.18 -3.77
C GLU A 150 -10.07 61.19 -4.08
N LEU A 151 -8.81 61.59 -3.88
CA LEU A 151 -7.66 60.71 -4.08
C LEU A 151 -7.64 59.50 -3.11
N ARG A 152 -8.09 59.68 -1.87
CA ARG A 152 -8.25 58.56 -0.91
C ARG A 152 -9.34 57.59 -1.35
N HIS A 153 -10.46 58.08 -1.87
CA HIS A 153 -11.52 57.24 -2.43
C HIS A 153 -11.01 56.45 -3.64
N ALA A 154 -10.27 57.08 -4.56
CA ALA A 154 -9.62 56.39 -5.68
C ALA A 154 -8.68 55.28 -5.19
N MET A 155 -7.84 55.55 -4.20
CA MET A 155 -6.94 54.54 -3.60
C MET A 155 -7.69 53.38 -2.96
N GLN A 156 -8.87 53.61 -2.37
CA GLN A 156 -9.69 52.53 -1.83
C GLN A 156 -10.24 51.62 -2.94
N GLN A 157 -10.64 52.20 -4.07
CA GLN A 157 -11.06 51.41 -5.24
C GLN A 157 -9.90 50.62 -5.87
N VAL A 158 -8.68 51.16 -5.88
CA VAL A 158 -7.47 50.42 -6.32
C VAL A 158 -7.24 49.19 -5.44
N ARG A 159 -7.40 49.31 -4.11
CA ARG A 159 -7.29 48.18 -3.19
C ARG A 159 -8.37 47.13 -3.48
N LYS A 160 -9.61 47.56 -3.68
CA LYS A 160 -10.73 46.66 -4.04
C LYS A 160 -10.47 45.89 -5.33
N ALA A 161 -10.00 46.56 -6.38
CA ALA A 161 -9.63 45.90 -7.64
C ALA A 161 -8.48 44.88 -7.45
N SER A 162 -7.50 45.23 -6.61
CA SER A 162 -6.38 44.34 -6.29
C SER A 162 -6.82 43.09 -5.53
N GLU A 163 -7.78 43.21 -4.61
CA GLU A 163 -8.36 42.08 -3.88
C GLU A 163 -9.10 41.12 -4.83
N ILE A 164 -9.91 41.65 -5.76
CA ILE A 164 -10.60 40.84 -6.78
C ILE A 164 -9.58 40.04 -7.62
N ILE A 165 -8.53 40.69 -8.12
CA ILE A 165 -7.46 40.02 -8.89
C ILE A 165 -6.75 38.94 -8.06
N SER A 166 -6.49 39.22 -6.79
CA SER A 166 -5.85 38.26 -5.88
C SER A 166 -6.69 37.00 -5.67
N HIS A 167 -8.01 37.16 -5.51
CA HIS A 167 -8.94 36.03 -5.34
C HIS A 167 -8.99 35.16 -6.60
N LEU A 168 -9.08 35.76 -7.79
CA LEU A 168 -9.07 35.01 -9.07
C LEU A 168 -7.78 34.21 -9.24
N ARG A 169 -6.64 34.85 -8.95
CA ARG A 169 -5.32 34.20 -9.04
C ARG A 169 -5.19 33.05 -8.05
N THR A 170 -5.72 33.21 -6.83
CA THR A 170 -5.72 32.14 -5.82
C THR A 170 -6.59 30.96 -6.27
N PHE A 171 -7.77 31.22 -6.83
CA PHE A 171 -8.69 30.18 -7.30
C PHE A 171 -8.11 29.39 -8.49
N GLY A 172 -7.42 30.06 -9.42
CA GLY A 172 -6.78 29.43 -10.57
C GLY A 172 -5.44 28.73 -10.28
N ARG A 173 -4.86 28.87 -9.08
CA ARG A 173 -3.52 28.34 -8.80
C ARG A 173 -3.57 26.82 -8.59
N ALA A 174 -2.74 26.10 -9.35
CA ALA A 174 -2.38 24.71 -9.09
C ALA A 174 -1.35 24.66 -7.93
N ALA A 175 -1.76 25.04 -6.72
CA ALA A 175 -0.89 24.91 -5.55
C ALA A 175 -0.95 23.48 -5.00
N ALA A 176 0.20 22.99 -4.51
CA ALA A 176 0.27 21.73 -3.76
C ALA A 176 -0.68 21.83 -2.56
N VAL A 177 -1.66 20.93 -2.52
CA VAL A 177 -2.67 20.88 -1.45
C VAL A 177 -1.97 20.49 -0.15
N SER A 178 -1.68 21.45 0.72
CA SER A 178 -1.24 21.17 2.09
C SER A 178 -2.47 21.03 2.99
N ARG A 179 -2.47 20.01 3.86
CA ARG A 179 -3.49 19.88 4.90
C ARG A 179 -3.02 20.62 6.14
N GLU A 180 -3.78 21.62 6.55
CA GLU A 180 -3.53 22.39 7.77
C GLU A 180 -4.84 22.61 8.54
N PRO A 181 -4.78 22.85 9.87
CA PRO A 181 -5.95 23.25 10.63
C PRO A 181 -6.51 24.57 10.11
N VAL A 182 -7.80 24.60 9.79
CA VAL A 182 -8.48 25.79 9.25
C VAL A 182 -9.71 26.16 10.08
N CYS A 183 -9.96 27.47 10.20
CA CYS A 183 -11.19 27.97 10.80
C CYS A 183 -12.32 27.94 9.77
N LEU A 184 -13.27 27.02 9.93
CA LEU A 184 -14.38 26.85 8.98
C LEU A 184 -15.20 28.13 8.78
N ARG A 185 -15.42 28.92 9.84
CA ARG A 185 -16.15 30.19 9.75
C ARG A 185 -15.48 31.15 8.75
N GLN A 186 -14.15 31.30 8.83
CA GLN A 186 -13.42 32.16 7.90
C GLN A 186 -13.47 31.67 6.45
N VAL A 187 -13.51 30.35 6.24
CA VAL A 187 -13.64 29.77 4.89
C VAL A 187 -15.02 30.08 4.31
N ILE A 188 -16.07 29.91 5.12
CA ILE A 188 -17.45 30.21 4.71
C ILE A 188 -17.61 31.69 4.41
N ASP A 189 -17.13 32.58 5.27
CA ASP A 189 -17.24 34.03 5.08
C ASP A 189 -16.57 34.49 3.76
N ARG A 190 -15.37 33.95 3.46
CA ARG A 190 -14.66 34.25 2.20
C ARG A 190 -15.37 33.69 0.97
N ALA A 191 -15.94 32.49 1.06
CA ALA A 191 -16.71 31.91 -0.04
C ALA A 191 -17.96 32.74 -0.33
N LEU A 192 -18.67 33.17 0.71
CA LEU A 192 -19.85 34.02 0.58
C LEU A 192 -19.52 35.41 0.04
N SER A 193 -18.38 36.00 0.42
CA SER A 193 -17.96 37.29 -0.15
C SER A 193 -17.71 37.20 -1.67
N LEU A 194 -17.21 36.07 -2.16
CA LEU A 194 -17.00 35.85 -3.60
C LEU A 194 -18.31 35.68 -4.37
N MET A 195 -19.36 35.17 -3.72
CA MET A 195 -20.66 34.94 -4.35
C MET A 195 -21.67 36.08 -4.11
N GLN A 196 -21.27 37.11 -3.36
CA GLN A 196 -22.17 38.11 -2.82
C GLN A 196 -23.01 38.81 -3.90
N GLU A 197 -22.40 39.15 -5.04
CA GLU A 197 -23.17 39.77 -6.13
C GLU A 197 -24.15 38.82 -6.82
N GLN A 198 -23.80 37.55 -6.96
CA GLN A 198 -24.70 36.57 -7.56
C GLN A 198 -25.90 36.28 -6.66
N LEU A 199 -25.67 36.22 -5.35
CA LEU A 199 -26.71 36.07 -4.34
C LEU A 199 -27.65 37.29 -4.36
N ARG A 200 -27.09 38.50 -4.45
CA ARG A 200 -27.87 39.74 -4.54
C ARG A 200 -28.71 39.81 -5.82
N LEU A 201 -28.12 39.55 -6.98
CA LEU A 201 -28.81 39.60 -8.27
C LEU A 201 -29.94 38.57 -8.39
N ARG A 202 -29.87 37.48 -7.61
CA ARG A 202 -30.89 36.42 -7.58
C ARG A 202 -31.83 36.51 -6.38
N GLU A 203 -31.71 37.57 -5.57
CA GLU A 203 -32.51 37.79 -4.36
C GLU A 203 -32.47 36.61 -3.38
N ILE A 204 -31.28 35.99 -3.23
CA ILE A 204 -31.07 34.83 -2.36
C ILE A 204 -30.51 35.32 -1.02
N GLU A 205 -31.23 35.03 0.07
CA GLU A 205 -30.78 35.27 1.44
C GLU A 205 -30.05 34.04 1.99
N VAL A 206 -28.91 34.26 2.65
CA VAL A 206 -28.08 33.19 3.21
C VAL A 206 -27.91 33.40 4.71
N THR A 207 -28.23 32.36 5.51
CA THR A 207 -28.06 32.34 6.97
C THR A 207 -26.99 31.32 7.35
N VAL A 208 -26.00 31.73 8.15
CA VAL A 208 -24.80 30.94 8.52
C VAL A 208 -24.69 30.75 10.02
#